data_AF-F3FSW3-F1
#
_entry.id   AF-F3FSW3-F1
#
_cell.length_a   1.000
_cell.length_b   1.000
_cell.length_c   1.000
_cell.angle_alpha   90.00
_cell.angle_beta   90.00
_cell.angle_gamma   90.00
#
_symmetry.space_group_name_H-M   'P 1'
#
loop_
_entity.id
_entity.type
_entity.pdbx_description
1 polymer ?
#
loop_
_entity_poly.entity_id
_entity_poly.type
_entity_poly.pdbx_seq_one_letter_code
_entity_poly.pdbx_strand_id
1 'polypeptide(L)'
;MLANARLSERSARGYARFAGLMRPMLAEMAWFAVQTEVEAQRFLDLGVRPECVAVTGSIKFDLSIDPQLLQRAAQQREQWQITQRPVWIAASTHAGEDESVLAAHRTLLTSHPDALLILVPRHPERFDSVHALCQQQGFATVRRSSAQAVTPDVSVLMGDTMGELLFLYALADIAFVGGSLVPNGGHNLLEPAALAMPVLSGPHLFNFLEIAAMLRKAGALQE
;
A
#
# COMPACT_ATOMS: atom_id res chain seq x y z
N MET A 1 -14.34 -19.22 16.27
CA MET A 1 -12.92 -18.92 16.01
C MET A 1 -12.81 -17.44 15.70
N LEU A 2 -11.85 -16.74 16.30
CA LEU A 2 -11.50 -15.37 15.97
C LEU A 2 -10.24 -15.37 15.12
N ALA A 3 -10.36 -14.96 13.85
CA ALA A 3 -9.24 -14.93 12.90
C ALA A 3 -8.59 -13.54 12.84
N ASN A 4 -7.28 -13.49 12.64
CA ASN A 4 -6.49 -12.25 12.52
C ASN A 4 -6.74 -11.25 13.68
N ALA A 5 -6.92 -11.79 14.88
CA ALA A 5 -7.34 -11.08 16.07
C ALA A 5 -6.30 -10.05 16.52
N ARG A 6 -6.76 -8.82 16.76
CA ARG A 6 -5.95 -7.72 17.28
C ARG A 6 -6.58 -7.17 18.55
N LEU A 7 -5.78 -7.08 19.61
CA LEU A 7 -6.21 -6.54 20.89
C LEU A 7 -5.27 -5.42 21.31
N SER A 8 -5.73 -4.18 21.19
CA SER A 8 -4.97 -3.01 21.62
C SER A 8 -4.77 -3.01 23.15
N GLU A 9 -3.74 -2.33 23.64
CA GLU A 9 -3.50 -2.20 25.08
C GLU A 9 -4.68 -1.52 25.80
N ARG A 10 -5.23 -0.46 25.22
CA ARG A 10 -6.40 0.25 25.76
C ARG A 10 -7.60 -0.67 25.88
N SER A 11 -7.87 -1.48 24.85
CA SER A 11 -8.96 -2.46 24.85
C SER A 11 -8.72 -3.57 25.85
N ALA A 12 -7.49 -4.11 25.95
CA ALA A 12 -7.14 -5.13 26.93
C ALA A 12 -7.40 -4.63 28.37
N ARG A 13 -6.94 -3.42 28.70
CA ARG A 13 -7.22 -2.80 30.01
C ARG A 13 -8.71 -2.60 30.25
N GLY A 14 -9.45 -2.15 29.23
CA GLY A 14 -10.91 -1.99 29.31
C GLY A 14 -11.62 -3.31 29.59
N TYR A 15 -11.27 -4.37 28.87
CA TYR A 15 -11.85 -5.70 29.04
C TYR A 15 -11.48 -6.33 30.38
N ALA A 16 -10.25 -6.10 30.86
CA ALA A 16 -9.81 -6.57 32.18
C ALA A 16 -10.66 -5.95 33.31
N ARG A 17 -11.11 -4.69 33.17
CA ARG A 17 -12.01 -4.04 34.15
C ARG A 17 -13.40 -4.69 34.24
N PHE A 18 -13.84 -5.37 33.17
CA PHE A 18 -15.13 -6.06 33.10
C PHE A 18 -14.93 -7.57 32.86
N ALA A 19 -13.90 -8.15 33.48
CA ALA A 19 -13.50 -9.54 33.24
C ALA A 19 -14.64 -10.54 33.47
N GLY A 20 -15.55 -10.29 34.42
CA GLY A 20 -16.69 -11.17 34.69
C GLY A 20 -17.69 -11.28 33.52
N LEU A 21 -17.80 -10.24 32.69
CA LEU A 21 -18.66 -10.25 31.49
C LEU A 21 -17.90 -10.79 30.28
N MET A 22 -16.60 -10.48 30.18
CA MET A 22 -15.79 -10.85 29.02
C MET A 22 -15.37 -12.32 29.03
N ARG A 23 -15.09 -12.89 30.20
CA ARG A 23 -14.60 -14.28 30.32
C ARG A 23 -15.57 -15.31 29.73
N PRO A 24 -16.88 -15.30 30.02
CA PRO A 24 -17.81 -16.23 29.38
C PRO A 24 -17.81 -16.11 27.85
N MET A 25 -17.86 -14.89 27.33
CA MET A 25 -17.82 -14.63 25.88
C MET A 25 -16.54 -15.16 25.21
N LEU A 26 -15.39 -14.95 25.85
CA LEU A 26 -14.10 -15.44 25.36
C LEU A 26 -13.99 -16.96 25.47
N ALA A 27 -14.62 -17.58 26.47
CA ALA A 27 -14.59 -19.03 26.68
C ALA A 27 -15.37 -19.81 25.61
N GLU A 28 -16.41 -19.21 25.02
CA GLU A 28 -17.19 -19.76 23.89
C GLU A 28 -16.41 -19.81 22.58
N MET A 29 -15.30 -19.08 22.47
CA MET A 29 -14.48 -19.10 21.26
C MET A 29 -13.58 -20.33 21.24
N ALA A 30 -13.71 -21.14 20.18
CA ALA A 30 -12.92 -22.35 20.00
C ALA A 30 -11.42 -22.08 19.76
N TRP A 31 -11.06 -20.96 19.12
CA TRP A 31 -9.68 -20.64 18.76
C TRP A 31 -9.51 -19.15 18.46
N PHE A 32 -8.33 -18.60 18.80
CA PHE A 32 -7.90 -17.22 18.57
C PHE A 32 -6.59 -17.24 17.76
N ALA A 33 -6.66 -16.87 16.49
CA ALA A 33 -5.50 -16.67 15.63
C ALA A 33 -5.11 -15.19 15.71
N VAL A 34 -4.04 -14.86 16.42
CA VAL A 34 -3.58 -13.49 16.71
C VAL A 34 -2.39 -13.10 15.84
N GLN A 35 -2.17 -11.80 15.66
CA GLN A 35 -1.14 -11.31 14.72
C GLN A 35 0.26 -11.31 15.34
N THR A 36 0.35 -11.04 16.65
CA THR A 36 1.63 -10.90 17.37
C THR A 36 1.63 -11.61 18.72
N GLU A 37 2.83 -11.90 19.24
CA GLU A 37 3.01 -12.42 20.60
C GLU A 37 2.45 -11.49 21.68
N VAL A 38 2.55 -10.17 21.46
CA VAL A 38 2.00 -9.17 22.39
C VAL A 38 0.49 -9.27 22.48
N GLU A 39 -0.19 -9.51 21.37
CA GLU A 39 -1.64 -9.72 21.35
C GLU A 39 -2.02 -11.06 21.95
N ALA A 40 -1.24 -12.12 21.68
CA ALA A 40 -1.40 -13.42 22.33
C ALA A 40 -1.43 -13.26 23.84
N GLN A 41 -0.40 -12.59 24.39
CA GLN A 41 -0.30 -12.36 25.83
C GLN A 41 -1.51 -11.60 26.38
N ARG A 42 -1.99 -10.56 25.68
CA ARG A 42 -3.18 -9.81 26.13
C ARG A 42 -4.45 -10.66 26.17
N PHE A 43 -4.63 -11.61 25.25
CA PHE A 43 -5.75 -12.55 25.30
C PHE A 43 -5.60 -13.57 26.44
N LEU A 44 -4.39 -14.06 26.69
CA LEU A 44 -4.08 -14.93 27.83
C LEU A 44 -4.38 -14.22 29.16
N ASP A 45 -3.97 -12.96 29.30
CA ASP A 45 -4.22 -12.14 30.49
C ASP A 45 -5.72 -11.92 30.76
N LEU A 46 -6.56 -11.96 29.73
CA LEU A 46 -8.03 -11.88 29.84
C LEU A 46 -8.70 -13.22 30.21
N GLY A 47 -7.92 -14.30 30.31
CA GLY A 47 -8.40 -15.63 30.71
C GLY A 47 -8.78 -16.54 29.54
N VAL A 48 -8.32 -16.23 28.31
CA VAL A 48 -8.40 -17.19 27.20
C VAL A 48 -7.48 -18.38 27.49
N ARG A 49 -7.95 -19.60 27.19
CA ARG A 49 -7.16 -20.82 27.38
C ARG A 49 -5.95 -20.84 26.44
N PRO A 50 -4.73 -21.14 26.92
CA PRO A 50 -3.52 -21.12 26.08
C PRO A 50 -3.59 -21.99 24.83
N GLU A 51 -4.18 -23.17 24.93
CA GLU A 51 -4.37 -24.10 23.81
C GLU A 51 -5.30 -23.55 22.72
N CYS A 52 -6.07 -22.50 23.02
CA CYS A 52 -6.95 -21.81 22.11
C CYS A 52 -6.34 -20.51 21.57
N VAL A 53 -5.03 -20.25 21.73
CA VAL A 53 -4.36 -19.07 21.14
C VAL A 53 -3.20 -19.53 20.27
N ALA A 54 -3.15 -19.05 19.02
CA ALA A 54 -2.03 -19.28 18.11
C ALA A 54 -1.61 -17.96 17.46
N VAL A 55 -0.31 -17.69 17.42
CA VAL A 55 0.26 -16.56 16.68
C VAL A 55 0.41 -17.01 15.22
N THR A 56 -0.48 -16.51 14.36
CA THR A 56 -0.51 -16.87 12.93
C THR A 56 0.14 -15.80 12.05
N GLY A 57 0.56 -14.68 12.63
CA GLY A 57 0.91 -13.50 11.88
C GLY A 57 -0.34 -12.77 11.36
N SER A 58 -0.12 -11.66 10.66
CA SER A 58 -1.20 -10.88 10.06
C SER A 58 -1.54 -11.45 8.69
N ILE A 59 -2.83 -11.72 8.43
CA ILE A 59 -3.31 -12.10 7.08
C ILE A 59 -2.96 -11.03 6.03
N LYS A 60 -2.63 -9.81 6.47
CA LYS A 60 -2.14 -8.73 5.60
C LYS A 60 -0.88 -9.13 4.84
N PHE A 61 -0.10 -10.10 5.33
CA PHE A 61 1.11 -10.62 4.69
C PHE A 61 0.86 -11.82 3.75
N ASP A 62 -0.36 -12.38 3.67
CA ASP A 62 -0.70 -13.49 2.75
C ASP A 62 -0.94 -12.99 1.32
N LEU A 63 0.00 -12.19 0.79
CA LEU A 63 -0.05 -11.69 -0.58
C LEU A 63 0.71 -12.68 -1.49
N SER A 64 -0.03 -13.41 -2.33
CA SER A 64 0.55 -14.26 -3.37
C SER A 64 0.64 -13.47 -4.68
N ILE A 65 1.85 -13.30 -5.21
CA ILE A 65 2.07 -12.70 -6.53
C ILE A 65 1.90 -13.79 -7.59
N ASP A 66 0.87 -13.65 -8.41
CA ASP A 66 0.68 -14.51 -9.58
C ASP A 66 1.86 -14.33 -10.57
N PRO A 67 2.64 -15.39 -10.88
CA PRO A 67 3.73 -15.29 -11.85
C PRO A 67 3.28 -14.78 -13.23
N GLN A 68 2.03 -15.04 -13.62
CA GLN A 68 1.48 -14.52 -14.88
C GLN A 68 1.28 -13.01 -14.85
N LEU A 69 1.09 -12.39 -13.67
CA LEU A 69 1.04 -10.94 -13.54
C LEU A 69 2.41 -10.32 -13.85
N LEU A 70 3.49 -10.89 -13.32
CA LEU A 70 4.85 -10.40 -13.58
C LEU A 70 5.23 -10.55 -15.06
N GLN A 71 4.90 -11.69 -15.67
CA GLN A 71 5.15 -11.91 -17.10
C GLN A 71 4.40 -10.91 -17.97
N ARG A 72 3.11 -10.65 -17.68
CA ARG A 72 2.32 -9.65 -18.40
C ARG A 72 2.88 -8.24 -18.22
N ALA A 73 3.33 -7.89 -17.01
CA ALA A 73 3.94 -6.60 -16.74
C ALA A 73 5.25 -6.42 -17.54
N ALA A 74 6.11 -7.44 -17.57
CA ALA A 74 7.34 -7.42 -18.37
C ALA A 74 7.07 -7.24 -19.87
N GLN A 75 6.12 -8.01 -20.43
CA GLN A 75 5.69 -7.87 -21.82
C GLN A 75 5.12 -6.46 -22.10
N GLN A 76 4.36 -5.91 -21.16
CA GLN A 76 3.82 -4.56 -21.29
C GLN A 76 4.93 -3.50 -21.27
N ARG A 77 5.95 -3.67 -20.42
CA ARG A 77 7.12 -2.78 -20.39
C ARG A 77 7.89 -2.81 -21.71
N GLU A 78 8.07 -3.98 -22.30
CA GLU A 78 8.69 -4.13 -23.63
C GLU A 78 7.84 -3.47 -24.73
N GLN A 79 6.53 -3.70 -24.73
CA GLN A 79 5.61 -3.13 -25.73
C GLN A 79 5.60 -1.60 -25.70
N TRP A 80 5.65 -1.00 -24.51
CA TRP A 80 5.73 0.45 -24.34
C TRP A 80 7.15 0.99 -24.41
N GLN A 81 8.15 0.13 -24.62
CA GLN A 81 9.57 0.50 -24.68
C GLN A 81 10.04 1.22 -23.40
N ILE A 82 9.50 0.84 -22.24
CA ILE A 82 9.82 1.40 -20.92
C ILE A 82 10.72 0.49 -20.07
N THR A 83 11.39 -0.48 -20.69
CA THR A 83 12.30 -1.40 -19.99
C THR A 83 13.58 -0.69 -19.50
N GLN A 84 14.05 0.34 -20.21
CA GLN A 84 15.23 1.14 -19.85
C GLN A 84 14.86 2.54 -19.33
N ARG A 85 13.57 2.85 -19.35
CA ARG A 85 13.00 4.12 -18.94
C ARG A 85 12.79 4.09 -17.43
N PRO A 86 13.21 5.10 -16.64
CA PRO A 86 12.89 5.15 -15.23
C PRO A 86 11.39 5.25 -15.01
N VAL A 87 10.79 4.28 -14.31
CA VAL A 87 9.37 4.28 -14.00
C VAL A 87 9.18 4.29 -12.49
N TRP A 88 8.36 5.21 -11.99
CA TRP A 88 7.95 5.22 -10.59
C TRP A 88 6.45 5.39 -10.47
N ILE A 89 5.87 4.80 -9.44
CA ILE A 89 4.43 4.83 -9.18
C ILE A 89 4.11 5.60 -7.91
N ALA A 90 3.18 6.54 -7.98
CA ALA A 90 2.53 7.13 -6.82
C ALA A 90 1.16 6.49 -6.65
N ALA A 91 1.07 5.56 -5.70
CA ALA A 91 -0.08 4.69 -5.52
C ALA A 91 -0.97 5.16 -4.37
N SER A 92 -2.29 5.08 -4.58
CA SER A 92 -3.30 5.45 -3.58
C SER A 92 -3.19 6.90 -3.08
N THR A 93 -2.96 7.85 -3.99
CA THR A 93 -2.85 9.28 -3.63
C THR A 93 -4.20 9.87 -3.19
N HIS A 94 -4.15 10.78 -2.22
CA HIS A 94 -5.28 11.58 -1.74
C HIS A 94 -5.20 13.03 -2.20
N ALA A 95 -6.32 13.74 -2.07
CA ALA A 95 -6.35 15.19 -2.27
C ALA A 95 -5.30 15.87 -1.37
N GLY A 96 -4.51 16.77 -1.95
CA GLY A 96 -3.36 17.42 -1.32
C GLY A 96 -2.02 16.70 -1.54
N GLU A 97 -2.02 15.48 -2.09
CA GLU A 97 -0.78 14.76 -2.43
C GLU A 97 -0.43 14.85 -3.92
N ASP A 98 -1.44 14.89 -4.80
CA ASP A 98 -1.21 14.82 -6.25
C ASP A 98 -0.36 15.99 -6.77
N GLU A 99 -0.59 17.20 -6.28
CA GLU A 99 0.22 18.37 -6.64
C GLU A 99 1.68 18.20 -6.22
N SER A 100 1.93 17.64 -5.04
CA SER A 100 3.27 17.40 -4.51
C SER A 100 3.99 16.32 -5.33
N VAL A 101 3.28 15.24 -5.67
CA VAL A 101 3.78 14.16 -6.53
C VAL A 101 4.13 14.68 -7.92
N LEU A 102 3.25 15.48 -8.52
CA LEU A 102 3.48 16.08 -9.84
C LEU A 102 4.64 17.08 -9.82
N ALA A 103 4.79 17.88 -8.75
CA ALA A 103 5.93 18.77 -8.58
C ALA A 103 7.27 18.00 -8.45
N ALA A 104 7.26 16.90 -7.69
CA ALA A 104 8.41 16.00 -7.59
C ALA A 104 8.74 15.39 -8.95
N HIS A 105 7.73 14.95 -9.71
CA HIS A 105 7.92 14.40 -11.04
C HIS A 105 8.54 15.43 -12.00
N ARG A 106 8.06 16.68 -11.99
CA ARG A 106 8.63 17.76 -12.80
C ARG A 106 10.10 17.99 -12.50
N THR A 107 10.48 17.91 -11.22
CA THR A 107 11.87 18.02 -10.79
C THR A 107 12.69 16.83 -11.28
N LEU A 108 12.15 15.61 -11.19
CA LEU A 108 12.82 14.42 -11.72
C LEU A 108 13.10 14.54 -13.22
N LEU A 109 12.15 15.06 -14.00
CA LEU A 109 12.27 15.26 -15.44
C LEU A 109 13.42 16.20 -15.84
N THR A 110 13.96 17.04 -14.93
CA THR A 110 15.14 17.86 -15.26
C THR A 110 16.43 17.06 -15.36
N SER A 111 16.48 15.88 -14.73
CA SER A 111 17.65 14.98 -14.71
C SER A 111 17.41 13.69 -15.50
N HIS A 112 16.16 13.24 -15.56
CA HIS A 112 15.70 12.06 -16.29
C HIS A 112 14.53 12.47 -17.19
N PRO A 113 14.78 13.11 -18.34
CA PRO A 113 13.72 13.68 -19.19
C PRO A 113 12.72 12.65 -19.72
N ASP A 114 13.13 11.39 -19.73
CA ASP A 114 12.32 10.25 -20.11
C ASP A 114 11.69 9.57 -18.89
N ALA A 115 11.67 10.09 -17.66
CA ALA A 115 11.00 9.40 -16.57
C ALA A 115 9.48 9.25 -16.82
N LEU A 116 8.87 8.14 -16.37
CA LEU A 116 7.41 7.92 -16.37
C LEU A 116 6.89 7.89 -14.94
N LEU A 117 5.89 8.71 -14.64
CA LEU A 117 5.08 8.60 -13.42
C LEU A 117 3.81 7.78 -13.71
N ILE A 118 3.59 6.71 -12.95
CA ILE A 118 2.28 6.07 -12.84
C ILE A 118 1.55 6.70 -11.64
N LEU A 119 0.47 7.45 -11.87
CA LEU A 119 -0.30 8.14 -10.82
C LEU A 119 -1.64 7.44 -10.60
N VAL A 120 -1.85 6.89 -9.40
CA VAL A 120 -3.06 6.12 -9.06
C VAL A 120 -3.79 6.76 -7.88
N PRO A 121 -4.83 7.57 -8.12
CA PRO A 121 -5.65 8.12 -7.04
C PRO A 121 -6.36 7.03 -6.25
N ARG A 122 -6.50 7.22 -4.93
CA ARG A 122 -7.18 6.24 -4.06
C ARG A 122 -8.66 6.04 -4.39
N HIS A 123 -9.30 7.09 -4.87
CA HIS A 123 -10.75 7.22 -4.95
C HIS A 123 -11.21 7.45 -6.40
N PRO A 124 -12.07 6.59 -6.98
CA PRO A 124 -12.50 6.68 -8.38
C PRO A 124 -13.13 8.02 -8.76
N GLU A 125 -13.88 8.64 -7.86
CA GLU A 125 -14.49 9.95 -8.05
C GLU A 125 -13.46 11.07 -8.32
N ARG A 126 -12.18 10.82 -8.03
CA ARG A 126 -11.09 11.77 -8.27
C ARG A 126 -10.43 11.60 -9.64
N PHE A 127 -10.70 10.52 -10.37
CA PHE A 127 -9.98 10.22 -11.61
C PHE A 127 -10.07 11.35 -12.65
N ASP A 128 -11.25 11.91 -12.88
CA ASP A 128 -11.37 12.99 -13.86
C ASP A 128 -10.67 14.27 -13.37
N SER A 129 -10.75 14.58 -12.08
CA SER A 129 -10.11 15.76 -11.50
C SER A 129 -8.58 15.70 -11.53
N VAL A 130 -8.01 14.54 -11.22
CA VAL A 130 -6.55 14.36 -11.23
C VAL A 130 -6.04 14.27 -12.67
N HIS A 131 -6.79 13.68 -13.59
CA HIS A 131 -6.45 13.74 -15.02
C HIS A 131 -6.38 15.19 -15.52
N ALA A 132 -7.40 15.99 -15.19
CA ALA A 132 -7.45 17.40 -15.54
C ALA A 132 -6.28 18.19 -14.92
N LEU A 133 -5.91 17.89 -13.66
CA LEU A 133 -4.75 18.49 -13.00
C LEU A 133 -3.45 18.20 -13.76
N CYS A 134 -3.22 16.95 -14.19
CA CYS A 134 -2.02 16.60 -14.97
C CYS A 134 -1.95 17.41 -16.27
N GLN A 135 -3.07 17.52 -16.99
CA GLN A 135 -3.17 18.27 -18.25
C GLN A 135 -2.95 19.77 -18.03
N GLN A 136 -3.57 20.35 -16.99
CA GLN A 136 -3.41 21.77 -16.62
C GLN A 136 -1.96 22.11 -16.27
N GLN A 137 -1.24 21.18 -15.67
CA GLN A 137 0.19 21.32 -15.40
C GLN A 137 1.07 21.04 -16.63
N GLY A 138 0.49 20.72 -17.78
CA GLY A 138 1.22 20.51 -19.03
C GLY A 138 1.95 19.18 -19.13
N PHE A 139 1.56 18.16 -18.36
CA PHE A 139 2.08 16.81 -18.53
C PHE A 139 1.37 16.09 -19.67
N ALA A 140 2.14 15.52 -20.60
CA ALA A 140 1.62 14.53 -21.54
C ALA A 140 1.15 13.32 -20.75
N THR A 141 -0.17 13.12 -20.72
CA THR A 141 -0.83 12.15 -19.83
C THR A 141 -1.74 11.24 -20.62
N VAL A 142 -1.68 9.94 -20.34
CA VAL A 142 -2.62 8.93 -20.86
C VAL A 142 -3.31 8.24 -19.69
N ARG A 143 -4.56 7.83 -19.88
CA ARG A 143 -5.34 7.07 -18.88
C ARG A 143 -5.17 5.58 -19.13
N ARG A 144 -5.05 4.78 -18.07
CA ARG A 144 -5.00 3.32 -18.18
C ARG A 144 -6.24 2.77 -18.87
N SER A 145 -7.41 3.32 -18.56
CA SER A 145 -8.71 2.94 -19.13
C SER A 145 -8.85 3.23 -20.63
N SER A 146 -8.07 4.15 -21.20
CA SER A 146 -8.15 4.47 -22.64
C SER A 146 -7.50 3.39 -23.53
N ALA A 147 -6.74 2.47 -22.92
CA ALA A 147 -5.95 1.45 -23.61
C ALA A 147 -4.99 2.00 -24.69
N GLN A 148 -4.68 3.30 -24.63
CA GLN A 148 -3.66 3.91 -25.48
C GLN A 148 -2.27 3.44 -25.05
N ALA A 149 -1.37 3.27 -26.02
CA ALA A 149 0.01 2.96 -25.72
C ALA A 149 0.69 4.13 -25.02
N VAL A 150 1.54 3.84 -24.05
CA VAL A 150 2.46 4.83 -23.48
C VAL A 150 3.57 5.05 -24.50
N THR A 151 3.58 6.21 -25.14
CA THR A 151 4.63 6.63 -26.10
C THR A 151 5.77 7.34 -25.37
N PRO A 152 6.93 7.54 -26.02
CA PRO A 152 8.09 8.18 -25.37
C PRO A 152 7.82 9.61 -24.83
N ASP A 153 6.90 10.35 -25.42
CA ASP A 153 6.51 11.71 -24.99
C ASP A 153 5.58 11.72 -23.77
N VAL A 154 4.90 10.61 -23.47
CA VAL A 154 4.00 10.52 -22.31
C VAL A 154 4.82 10.50 -21.04
N SER A 155 4.67 11.51 -20.18
CA SER A 155 5.31 11.60 -18.87
C SER A 155 4.49 11.02 -17.74
N VAL A 156 3.15 10.94 -17.88
CA VAL A 156 2.25 10.45 -16.83
C VAL A 156 1.29 9.39 -17.37
N LEU A 157 1.30 8.20 -16.76
CA LEU A 157 0.25 7.20 -16.91
C LEU A 157 -0.69 7.30 -15.72
N MET A 158 -1.95 7.65 -15.95
CA MET A 158 -2.95 7.71 -14.90
C MET A 158 -3.62 6.34 -14.72
N GLY A 159 -3.42 5.73 -13.56
CA GLY A 159 -4.13 4.51 -13.15
C GLY A 159 -5.54 4.84 -12.68
N ASP A 160 -6.50 4.77 -13.60
CA ASP A 160 -7.91 5.09 -13.38
C ASP A 160 -8.82 3.86 -13.50
N THR A 161 -8.26 2.69 -13.17
CA THR A 161 -8.95 1.40 -13.19
C THR A 161 -8.87 0.72 -11.83
N MET A 162 -9.94 0.02 -11.46
CA MET A 162 -10.05 -0.65 -10.17
C MET A 162 -9.46 -2.06 -10.22
N GLY A 163 -8.75 -2.45 -9.16
CA GLY A 163 -8.21 -3.80 -9.02
C GLY A 163 -6.94 -4.10 -9.82
N GLU A 164 -6.36 -3.11 -10.52
CA GLU A 164 -5.11 -3.27 -11.29
C GLU A 164 -3.86 -2.79 -10.55
N LEU A 165 -3.96 -2.34 -9.29
CA LEU A 165 -2.85 -1.68 -8.60
C LEU A 165 -1.58 -2.54 -8.51
N LEU A 166 -1.71 -3.85 -8.22
CA LEU A 166 -0.56 -4.76 -8.17
C LEU A 166 0.13 -4.91 -9.54
N PHE A 167 -0.65 -4.91 -10.62
CA PHE A 167 -0.11 -4.91 -11.98
C PHE A 167 0.61 -3.59 -12.28
N LEU A 168 0.03 -2.45 -11.88
CA LEU A 168 0.65 -1.13 -12.05
C LEU A 168 1.95 -0.99 -11.24
N TYR A 169 2.02 -1.56 -10.03
CA TYR A 169 3.28 -1.66 -9.29
C TYR A 169 4.32 -2.46 -10.06
N ALA A 170 3.95 -3.60 -10.63
CA ALA A 170 4.87 -4.44 -11.41
C ALA A 170 5.42 -3.78 -12.70
N LEU A 171 4.80 -2.69 -13.15
CA LEU A 171 5.32 -1.87 -14.27
C LEU A 171 6.40 -0.87 -13.83
N ALA A 172 6.49 -0.56 -12.54
CA ALA A 172 7.36 0.45 -11.99
C ALA A 172 8.63 -0.12 -11.34
N ASP A 173 9.62 0.73 -11.17
CA ASP A 173 10.90 0.41 -10.52
C ASP A 173 10.89 0.84 -9.04
N ILE A 174 10.15 1.91 -8.71
CA ILE A 174 10.05 2.49 -7.36
C ILE A 174 8.60 2.85 -7.04
N ALA A 175 8.16 2.62 -5.80
CA ALA A 175 6.81 2.93 -5.35
C ALA A 175 6.78 4.02 -4.29
N PHE A 176 6.08 5.12 -4.53
CA PHE A 176 5.59 6.02 -3.49
C PHE A 176 4.17 5.60 -3.07
N VAL A 177 3.95 5.36 -1.78
CA VAL A 177 2.65 4.99 -1.23
C VAL A 177 2.00 6.20 -0.57
N GLY A 178 0.89 6.66 -1.15
CA GLY A 178 0.13 7.83 -0.72
C GLY A 178 -0.66 7.62 0.58
N GLY A 179 -1.53 8.58 0.88
CA GLY A 179 -2.16 8.74 2.20
C GLY A 179 -1.15 9.09 3.30
N SER A 180 0.07 9.46 2.92
CA SER A 180 1.26 9.51 3.78
C SER A 180 1.89 10.91 3.83
N LEU A 181 1.66 11.76 2.84
CA LEU A 181 2.00 13.21 2.88
C LEU A 181 0.89 14.04 3.53
N VAL A 182 -0.29 13.45 3.71
CA VAL A 182 -1.43 14.00 4.45
C VAL A 182 -1.70 13.13 5.68
N PRO A 183 -2.32 13.65 6.76
CA PRO A 183 -2.54 12.92 8.02
C PRO A 183 -3.65 11.87 7.94
N ASN A 184 -3.68 11.06 6.88
CA ASN A 184 -4.65 9.97 6.65
C ASN A 184 -4.15 8.61 7.15
N GLY A 185 -2.85 8.50 7.46
CA GLY A 185 -2.26 7.35 8.15
C GLY A 185 -1.61 6.30 7.26
N GLY A 186 -1.43 6.61 5.97
CA GLY A 186 -0.75 5.79 4.98
C GLY A 186 -1.67 4.76 4.34
N HIS A 187 -1.17 4.13 3.27
CA HIS A 187 -1.78 2.98 2.60
C HIS A 187 -0.90 1.73 2.69
N ASN A 188 -1.35 0.66 2.05
CA ASN A 188 -0.72 -0.65 2.13
C ASN A 188 0.69 -0.65 1.53
N LEU A 189 1.71 -0.72 2.41
CA LEU A 189 3.12 -0.84 2.03
C LEU A 189 3.51 -2.28 1.61
N LEU A 190 2.65 -3.28 1.83
CA LEU A 190 2.99 -4.69 1.58
C LEU A 190 2.94 -5.08 0.11
N GLU A 191 2.05 -4.47 -0.67
CA GLU A 191 1.96 -4.75 -2.11
C GLU A 191 3.28 -4.44 -2.86
N PRO A 192 3.86 -3.23 -2.76
CA PRO A 192 5.14 -2.97 -3.41
C PRO A 192 6.30 -3.76 -2.77
N ALA A 193 6.25 -4.00 -1.45
CA ALA A 193 7.26 -4.82 -0.78
C ALA A 193 7.27 -6.28 -1.25
N ALA A 194 6.10 -6.87 -1.52
CA ALA A 194 5.97 -8.22 -2.06
C ALA A 194 6.52 -8.35 -3.49
N LEU A 195 6.57 -7.23 -4.23
CA LEU A 195 7.23 -7.13 -5.53
C LEU A 195 8.72 -6.78 -5.43
N ALA A 196 9.30 -6.80 -4.22
CA ALA A 196 10.68 -6.40 -3.93
C ALA A 196 11.04 -4.98 -4.39
N MET A 197 10.04 -4.09 -4.47
CA MET A 197 10.26 -2.70 -4.89
C MET A 197 10.77 -1.84 -3.72
N PRO A 198 11.71 -0.92 -3.96
CA PRO A 198 11.97 0.18 -3.05
C PRO A 198 10.70 1.01 -2.81
N VAL A 199 10.40 1.31 -1.54
CA VAL A 199 9.20 2.04 -1.15
C VAL A 199 9.56 3.41 -0.59
N LEU A 200 8.84 4.43 -1.04
CA LEU A 200 8.83 5.80 -0.54
C LEU A 200 7.49 6.08 0.13
N SER A 201 7.48 6.90 1.16
CA SER A 201 6.25 7.36 1.82
C SER A 201 6.44 8.71 2.49
N GLY A 202 5.39 9.47 2.70
CA GLY A 202 5.44 10.60 3.63
C GLY A 202 5.42 10.16 5.11
N PRO A 203 5.50 11.12 6.04
CA PRO A 203 5.69 10.84 7.47
C PRO A 203 4.44 10.27 8.18
N HIS A 204 3.27 10.31 7.55
CA HIS A 204 2.01 9.93 8.17
C HIS A 204 1.66 8.45 7.94
N LEU A 205 2.29 7.55 8.70
CA LEU A 205 2.11 6.09 8.57
C LEU A 205 1.42 5.42 9.77
N PHE A 206 0.61 6.16 10.54
CA PHE A 206 0.08 5.66 11.82
C PHE A 206 -0.81 4.40 11.72
N ASN A 207 -1.37 4.09 10.54
CA ASN A 207 -2.12 2.84 10.32
C ASN A 207 -1.21 1.64 9.99
N PHE A 208 0.05 1.89 9.61
CA PHE A 208 1.00 0.89 9.10
C PHE A 208 2.35 0.89 9.84
N LEU A 209 2.40 1.43 11.08
CA LEU A 209 3.64 1.61 11.84
C LEU A 209 4.52 0.36 11.96
N GLU A 210 3.89 -0.80 12.20
CA GLU A 210 4.62 -2.06 12.37
C GLU A 210 5.27 -2.50 11.05
N ILE A 211 4.50 -2.47 9.95
CA ILE A 211 4.99 -2.78 8.61
C ILE A 211 6.07 -1.79 8.20
N ALA A 212 5.86 -0.49 8.43
CA ALA A 212 6.85 0.55 8.16
C ALA A 212 8.14 0.31 8.94
N ALA A 213 8.06 -0.04 10.23
CA ALA A 213 9.23 -0.36 11.05
C ALA A 213 10.00 -1.58 10.51
N MET A 214 9.30 -2.62 10.06
CA MET A 214 9.92 -3.79 9.43
C MET A 214 10.64 -3.41 8.13
N LEU A 215 10.00 -2.62 7.26
CA LEU A 215 10.59 -2.19 5.99
C LEU A 215 11.79 -1.25 6.19
N ARG A 216 11.72 -0.31 7.15
CA ARG A 216 12.86 0.53 7.53
C ARG A 216 14.05 -0.31 7.98
N LYS A 217 13.82 -1.29 8.85
CA LYS A 217 14.87 -2.19 9.35
C LYS A 217 15.51 -2.99 8.21
N ALA A 218 14.74 -3.33 7.18
CA ALA A 218 15.23 -4.03 6.00
C ALA A 218 15.87 -3.10 4.94
N GLY A 219 15.86 -1.77 5.14
CA GLY A 219 16.33 -0.80 4.14
C GLY A 219 15.42 -0.66 2.91
N ALA A 220 14.18 -1.13 3.00
CA ALA A 220 13.20 -1.15 1.91
C ALA A 220 12.22 0.04 1.93
N LEU A 221 12.25 0.88 2.97
CA LEU A 221 11.41 2.08 3.10
C LEU A 221 12.24 3.33 3.36
N GLN A 222 11.95 4.39 2.61
CA GLN A 222 12.48 5.74 2.83
C GLN A 222 11.33 6.76 2.98
N GLU A 223 11.49 7.71 3.92
CA GLU A 223 10.53 8.76 4.27
C GLU A 223 11.04 10.16 3.87
#